data_AF-A0AAF0PWV1-F1
#
_entry.id   AF-A0AAF0PWV1-F1
#
_cell.length_a   1.000
_cell.length_b   1.000
_cell.length_c   1.000
_cell.angle_alpha   90.00
_cell.angle_beta   90.00
_cell.angle_gamma   90.00
#
_symmetry.space_group_name_H-M   'P 1'
#
loop_
_entity.id
_entity.type
_entity.pdbx_description
1 polymer ?
#
loop_
_entity_poly.entity_id
_entity_poly.type
_entity_poly.pdbx_seq_one_letter_code
_entity_poly.pdbx_strand_id
1 'polypeptide(L)'
;MRTFPLEPPLPSAKDITETLKFILCRFELSSLESQKLEDKLQTLMKSLNCPVKLNKSTLCTAGTPHHWPSLFAAIHWLAQLCKFDDNWLSSAQPPASENKELSYAIESYLHYLRGKDDQVDINLSRSWNKKGSG
;
A
#
# COMPACT_ATOMS: atom_id res chain seq x y z
N MET A 1 -31.99 -35.58 5.97
CA MET A 1 -31.76 -34.12 5.80
C MET A 1 -30.35 -33.82 6.30
N ARG A 2 -29.42 -33.47 5.40
CA ARG A 2 -28.08 -33.01 5.80
C ARG A 2 -28.17 -31.50 6.01
N THR A 3 -28.13 -31.05 7.25
CA THR A 3 -27.96 -29.63 7.58
C THR A 3 -26.53 -29.27 7.25
N PHE A 4 -26.30 -28.57 6.13
CA PHE A 4 -25.02 -27.93 5.89
C PHE A 4 -24.84 -26.84 6.95
N PRO A 5 -23.76 -26.86 7.76
CA PRO A 5 -23.42 -25.71 8.58
C PRO A 5 -23.12 -24.56 7.60
N LEU A 6 -24.08 -23.65 7.44
CA LEU A 6 -23.97 -22.49 6.55
C LEU A 6 -23.09 -21.38 7.13
N GLU A 7 -22.49 -21.61 8.30
CA GLU A 7 -21.56 -20.68 8.91
C GLU A 7 -20.14 -21.19 8.68
N PRO A 8 -19.32 -20.52 7.85
CA PRO A 8 -17.89 -20.79 7.87
C PRO A 8 -17.40 -20.61 9.31
N PRO A 9 -16.58 -21.52 9.86
CA PRO A 9 -16.07 -21.36 11.20
C PRO A 9 -15.42 -19.99 11.29
N LEU A 10 -15.85 -19.19 12.28
CA LEU A 10 -15.26 -17.90 12.55
C LEU A 10 -13.74 -18.10 12.63
N PRO A 11 -12.96 -17.32 11.87
CA PRO A 11 -11.52 -17.51 11.87
C PRO A 11 -10.99 -17.32 13.29
N SER A 12 -9.94 -18.08 13.63
CA SER A 12 -9.33 -17.96 14.94
C SER A 12 -8.92 -16.51 15.17
N ALA A 13 -9.09 -16.00 16.39
CA ALA A 13 -8.63 -14.66 16.76
C ALA A 13 -7.15 -14.44 16.40
N LYS A 14 -6.34 -15.52 16.41
CA LYS A 14 -4.94 -15.51 15.96
C LYS A 14 -4.80 -15.20 14.47
N ASP A 15 -5.57 -15.88 13.62
CA ASP A 15 -5.50 -15.69 12.16
C ASP A 15 -5.98 -14.29 11.75
N ILE A 16 -7.01 -13.79 12.44
CA ILE A 16 -7.51 -12.42 12.26
C ILE A 16 -6.41 -11.41 12.60
N THR A 17 -5.80 -11.57 13.78
CA THR A 17 -4.73 -10.70 14.27
C THR A 17 -3.54 -10.71 13.30
N GLU A 18 -3.16 -11.89 12.79
CA GLU A 18 -2.05 -12.03 11.86
C GLU A 18 -2.33 -11.39 10.51
N THR A 19 -3.56 -11.54 9.99
CA THR A 19 -4.01 -10.87 8.76
C THR A 19 -3.94 -9.34 8.92
N LEU A 20 -4.41 -8.83 10.06
CA LEU A 20 -4.35 -7.40 10.39
C LEU A 20 -2.92 -6.89 10.48
N LYS A 21 -2.00 -7.63 11.10
CA LYS A 21 -0.58 -7.28 11.12
C LYS A 21 0.00 -7.25 9.71
N PHE A 22 -0.30 -8.24 8.88
CA PHE A 22 0.18 -8.29 7.49
C PHE A 22 -0.26 -7.05 6.70
N ILE A 23 -1.52 -6.64 6.83
CA ILE A 23 -2.04 -5.42 6.21
C ILE A 23 -1.29 -4.18 6.75
N LEU A 24 -1.10 -4.07 8.06
CA LEU A 24 -0.39 -2.95 8.68
C LEU A 24 1.08 -2.85 8.26
N CYS A 25 1.76 -3.99 8.06
CA CYS A 25 3.12 -4.01 7.53
C CYS A 25 3.19 -3.40 6.13
N ARG A 26 2.15 -3.59 5.31
CA ARG A 26 2.10 -3.04 3.94
C ARG A 26 1.90 -1.53 3.92
N PHE A 27 1.22 -0.96 4.91
CA PHE A 27 1.03 0.49 5.06
C PHE A 27 2.21 1.19 5.75
N GLU A 28 3.39 0.57 5.83
CA GLU A 28 4.62 1.10 6.46
C GLU A 28 4.49 1.46 7.94
N LEU A 29 3.33 1.20 8.57
CA LEU A 29 3.11 1.36 10.01
C LEU A 29 3.90 0.35 10.85
N SER A 30 4.72 -0.49 10.21
CA SER A 30 5.66 -1.41 10.85
C SER A 30 6.58 -0.67 11.83
N SER A 31 7.02 0.56 11.52
CA SER A 31 7.92 1.36 12.37
C SER A 31 7.34 1.67 13.77
N LEU A 32 6.02 1.59 13.95
CA LEU A 32 5.35 1.84 15.21
C LEU A 32 5.29 0.56 16.06
N GLU A 33 6.43 -0.03 16.40
CA GLU A 33 6.51 -1.30 17.16
C GLU A 33 6.02 -1.18 18.61
N SER A 34 5.98 0.03 19.17
CA SER A 34 5.61 0.27 20.57
C SER A 34 4.09 0.40 20.83
N GLN A 35 3.24 0.52 19.80
CA GLN A 35 1.79 0.70 20.01
C GLN A 35 1.00 -0.60 19.88
N LYS A 36 -0.03 -0.75 20.73
CA LYS A 36 -1.00 -1.84 20.65
C LYS A 36 -1.61 -1.89 19.24
N LEU A 37 -1.79 -3.11 18.72
CA LEU A 37 -2.36 -3.36 17.39
C LEU A 37 -3.67 -2.58 17.15
N GLU A 38 -4.53 -2.52 18.16
CA GLU A 38 -5.79 -1.75 18.12
C GLU A 38 -5.57 -0.26 17.89
N ASP A 39 -4.63 0.35 18.60
CA ASP A 39 -4.36 1.78 18.47
C ASP A 39 -3.73 2.08 17.10
N LYS A 40 -2.88 1.19 16.58
CA LYS A 40 -2.33 1.28 15.21
C LYS A 40 -3.43 1.23 14.17
N LEU A 41 -4.35 0.27 14.31
CA LEU A 41 -5.48 0.13 13.39
C LEU A 41 -6.40 1.36 13.44
N GLN A 42 -6.76 1.84 14.63
CA GLN A 42 -7.60 3.03 14.76
C GLN A 42 -6.92 4.28 14.18
N THR A 43 -5.61 4.41 14.33
CA THR A 43 -4.84 5.52 13.75
C THR A 43 -4.85 5.44 12.21
N LEU A 44 -4.60 4.25 11.65
CA LEU A 44 -4.66 4.01 10.21
C LEU A 44 -6.06 4.31 9.65
N MET A 45 -7.11 3.83 10.31
CA MET A 45 -8.48 4.06 9.85
C MET A 45 -8.85 5.54 9.87
N LYS A 46 -8.35 6.30 10.85
CA LYS A 46 -8.53 7.76 10.90
C LYS A 46 -7.74 8.47 9.80
N SER A 47 -6.47 8.10 9.57
CA SER A 47 -5.64 8.73 8.54
C SER A 47 -6.17 8.46 7.13
N LEU A 48 -6.72 7.27 6.90
CA LEU A 48 -7.33 6.89 5.63
C LEU A 48 -8.80 7.33 5.50
N ASN A 49 -9.34 8.04 6.50
CA ASN A 49 -10.73 8.51 6.56
C ASN A 49 -11.77 7.39 6.29
N CYS A 50 -11.56 6.23 6.91
CA CYS A 50 -12.37 5.04 6.68
C CYS A 50 -13.84 5.28 7.07
N PRO A 51 -14.82 4.90 6.23
CA PRO A 51 -16.25 5.05 6.54
C PRO A 51 -16.74 4.05 7.61
N VAL A 52 -15.96 3.00 7.92
CA VAL A 52 -16.34 1.97 8.89
C VAL A 52 -15.94 2.39 10.30
N LYS A 53 -16.90 2.53 11.20
CA LYS A 53 -16.64 2.82 12.63
C LYS A 53 -16.15 1.56 13.33
N LEU A 54 -14.87 1.50 13.66
CA LEU A 54 -14.26 0.38 14.37
C LEU A 54 -13.86 0.82 15.79
N ASN A 55 -14.42 0.13 16.79
CA ASN A 55 -14.17 0.42 18.19
C ASN A 55 -13.10 -0.52 18.74
N LYS A 56 -12.39 -0.11 19.80
CA LYS A 56 -11.39 -1.00 20.45
C LYS A 56 -12.02 -2.35 20.83
N SER A 57 -13.24 -2.32 21.38
CA SER A 57 -14.00 -3.53 21.71
C SER A 57 -14.19 -4.50 20.54
N THR A 58 -14.36 -4.02 19.29
CA THR A 58 -14.63 -4.89 18.15
C THR A 58 -13.41 -5.70 17.72
N LEU A 59 -12.19 -5.25 18.05
CA LEU A 59 -10.97 -6.04 17.82
C LEU A 59 -10.73 -7.05 18.93
N CYS A 60 -10.94 -6.67 20.19
CA CYS A 60 -10.91 -7.59 21.33
C CYS A 60 -11.93 -8.74 21.19
N THR A 61 -13.09 -8.49 20.58
CA THR A 61 -14.16 -9.49 20.37
C THR A 61 -14.23 -9.98 18.91
N ALA A 62 -13.10 -10.01 18.20
CA ALA A 62 -13.01 -10.34 16.78
C ALA A 62 -13.63 -11.70 16.38
N GLY A 63 -13.83 -12.62 17.34
CA GLY A 63 -14.49 -13.92 17.14
C GLY A 63 -15.97 -13.97 17.51
N THR A 64 -16.65 -12.82 17.68
CA THR A 64 -18.09 -12.81 18.02
C THR A 64 -18.96 -12.58 16.78
N PRO A 65 -20.05 -13.36 16.57
CA PRO A 65 -20.88 -13.30 15.36
C PRO A 65 -21.44 -11.90 15.05
N HIS A 66 -21.70 -11.08 16.07
CA HIS A 66 -22.24 -9.73 15.89
C HIS A 66 -21.19 -8.69 15.48
N HIS A 67 -19.93 -8.84 15.88
CA HIS A 67 -18.87 -7.87 15.57
C HIS A 67 -18.06 -8.24 14.34
N TRP A 68 -18.09 -9.52 13.94
CA TRP A 68 -17.39 -10.04 12.78
C TRP A 68 -17.74 -9.31 11.46
N PRO A 69 -19.01 -8.98 11.14
CA PRO A 69 -19.34 -8.29 9.89
C PRO A 69 -18.69 -6.90 9.78
N SER A 70 -18.66 -6.14 10.89
CA SER A 70 -18.05 -4.80 10.92
C SER A 70 -16.52 -4.88 10.80
N LEU A 71 -15.92 -5.86 11.47
CA LEU A 71 -14.48 -6.11 11.39
C LEU A 71 -14.07 -6.56 9.99
N PHE A 72 -14.79 -7.53 9.42
CA PHE A 72 -14.54 -8.01 8.06
C PHE A 72 -14.70 -6.89 7.03
N ALA A 73 -15.71 -6.03 7.16
CA ALA A 73 -15.88 -4.88 6.27
C ALA A 73 -14.67 -3.95 6.29
N ALA A 74 -14.09 -3.68 7.46
CA ALA A 74 -12.88 -2.87 7.58
C ALA A 74 -11.64 -3.57 7.01
N ILE A 75 -11.45 -4.87 7.29
CA ILE A 75 -10.36 -5.66 6.71
C ILE A 75 -10.46 -5.69 5.19
N HIS A 76 -11.66 -5.93 4.66
CA HIS A 76 -11.93 -5.97 3.23
C HIS A 76 -11.66 -4.61 2.57
N TRP A 77 -12.09 -3.51 3.19
CA TRP A 77 -11.80 -2.16 2.70
C TRP A 77 -10.29 -1.86 2.69
N LEU A 78 -9.56 -2.22 3.75
CA LEU A 78 -8.10 -2.09 3.77
C LEU A 78 -7.44 -2.93 2.68
N ALA A 79 -7.90 -4.16 2.47
CA ALA A 79 -7.38 -5.03 1.41
C ALA A 79 -7.66 -4.46 0.01
N GLN A 80 -8.82 -3.83 -0.20
CA GLN A 80 -9.11 -3.10 -1.44
C GLN A 80 -8.16 -1.93 -1.64
N LEU A 81 -7.86 -1.18 -0.59
CA LEU A 81 -6.92 -0.07 -0.67
C LEU A 81 -5.49 -0.54 -0.99
N CYS A 82 -5.02 -1.64 -0.39
CA CYS A 82 -3.75 -2.25 -0.76
C CYS A 82 -3.68 -2.61 -2.25
N LYS A 83 -4.76 -3.21 -2.79
CA LYS A 83 -4.83 -3.56 -4.21
C LYS A 83 -4.89 -2.33 -5.11
N PHE A 84 -5.58 -1.29 -4.68
CA PHE A 84 -5.62 -0.02 -5.39
C PHE A 84 -4.24 0.61 -5.46
N ASP A 85 -3.50 0.61 -4.36
CA ASP A 85 -2.14 1.14 -4.29
C ASP A 85 -1.19 0.37 -5.22
N ASP A 86 -1.25 -0.96 -5.22
CA ASP A 86 -0.47 -1.79 -6.14
C ASP A 86 -0.79 -1.51 -7.61
N ASN A 87 -2.08 -1.41 -7.94
CA ASN A 87 -2.51 -1.12 -9.29
C ASN A 87 -2.17 0.31 -9.70
N TRP A 88 -2.25 1.26 -8.77
CA TRP A 88 -1.82 2.64 -8.99
C TRP A 88 -0.33 2.70 -9.26
N LEU A 89 0.50 2.05 -8.46
CA LEU A 89 1.95 1.96 -8.67
C LEU A 89 2.31 1.27 -9.99
N SER A 90 1.56 0.23 -10.37
CA SER A 90 1.76 -0.51 -11.62
C SER A 90 1.27 0.27 -12.86
N SER A 91 0.16 1.00 -12.73
CA SER A 91 -0.45 1.80 -13.79
C SER A 91 0.11 3.21 -13.91
N ALA A 92 0.76 3.72 -12.85
CA ALA A 92 1.49 4.98 -12.86
C ALA A 92 2.70 4.79 -13.77
N GLN A 93 2.46 4.93 -15.08
CA GLN A 93 3.51 5.31 -15.99
C GLN A 93 4.20 6.51 -15.36
N PRO A 94 5.54 6.50 -15.25
CA PRO A 94 6.23 7.64 -14.67
C PRO A 94 5.76 8.88 -15.45
N PRO A 95 5.32 9.97 -14.78
CA PRO A 95 4.86 11.18 -15.47
C PRO A 95 5.94 11.78 -16.41
N ALA A 96 7.16 11.28 -16.26
CA ALA A 96 8.33 11.45 -17.11
C ALA A 96 8.19 10.89 -18.54
N SER A 97 7.24 9.99 -18.85
CA SER A 97 7.11 9.45 -20.22
C SER A 97 6.53 10.46 -21.22
N GLU A 98 5.75 11.43 -20.75
CA GLU A 98 5.17 12.49 -21.60
C GLU A 98 6.05 13.76 -21.63
N ASN A 99 6.74 14.08 -20.53
CA ASN A 99 7.58 15.28 -20.42
C ASN A 99 9.07 14.90 -20.43
N LYS A 100 9.65 14.82 -21.63
CA LYS A 100 11.08 14.49 -21.85
C LYS A 100 12.05 15.45 -21.15
N GLU A 101 11.66 16.71 -20.96
CA GLU A 101 12.45 17.70 -20.23
C GLU A 101 12.46 17.41 -18.71
N LEU A 102 11.31 17.02 -18.16
CA LEU A 102 11.18 16.66 -16.74
C LEU A 102 11.91 15.35 -16.44
N SER A 103 11.82 14.35 -17.33
CA SER A 103 12.52 13.08 -17.18
C SER A 103 14.04 13.27 -17.14
N TYR A 104 14.57 14.10 -18.02
CA TYR A 104 15.98 14.46 -18.03
C TYR A 104 16.41 15.16 -16.73
N ALA A 105 15.64 16.15 -16.26
CA ALA A 105 15.94 16.86 -15.02
C ALA A 105 15.93 15.94 -13.80
N ILE A 106 14.95 15.04 -13.70
CA ILE A 106 14.86 14.05 -12.62
C ILE A 106 16.04 13.08 -12.67
N GLU A 107 16.35 12.50 -13.83
CA GLU A 107 17.46 11.55 -13.96
C GLU A 107 18.81 12.20 -13.67
N SER A 108 19.07 13.39 -14.21
CA SER A 108 20.30 14.14 -13.92
C SER A 108 20.45 14.41 -12.42
N TYR A 109 19.36 14.80 -11.75
CA TYR A 109 19.37 15.01 -10.30
C TYR A 109 19.57 13.70 -9.51
N LEU A 110 18.97 12.59 -9.92
CA LEU A 110 19.18 11.28 -9.30
C LEU A 110 20.63 10.79 -9.45
N HIS A 111 21.25 11.05 -10.61
CA HIS A 111 22.67 10.78 -10.85
C HIS A 111 23.59 11.62 -9.97
N TYR A 112 23.29 12.92 -9.81
CA TYR A 112 23.98 13.82 -8.90
C TYR A 112 23.90 13.34 -7.45
N LEU A 113 22.70 12.99 -6.95
CA LEU A 113 22.50 12.47 -5.59
C LEU A 113 23.24 11.15 -5.34
N ARG A 114 23.47 10.36 -6.39
CA ARG A 114 24.22 9.10 -6.32
C ARG A 114 25.73 9.27 -6.50
N GLY A 115 26.22 10.49 -6.70
CA GLY A 115 27.64 10.77 -6.97
C GLY A 115 28.13 10.20 -8.31
N LYS A 116 27.23 10.04 -9.29
CA LYS A 116 27.49 9.48 -10.63
C LYS A 116 27.22 10.51 -11.72
N ASP A 117 27.66 11.75 -11.50
CA ASP A 117 27.43 12.87 -12.42
C ASP A 117 28.16 12.65 -13.77
N ASP A 118 29.26 11.90 -13.75
CA ASP A 118 30.12 11.58 -14.90
C ASP A 118 29.44 10.79 -16.04
N GLN A 119 28.22 10.28 -15.83
CA GLN A 119 27.51 9.40 -16.78
C GLN A 119 26.38 10.07 -17.58
N VAL A 120 25.91 11.27 -17.18
CA VAL A 120 24.74 11.92 -17.81
C VAL A 120 25.06 12.50 -19.20
N ASP A 121 26.32 12.88 -19.45
CA ASP A 121 26.76 13.49 -20.71
C ASP A 121 26.82 12.53 -21.92
N ILE A 122 26.83 11.22 -21.68
CA ILE A 122 27.03 10.20 -22.74
C ILE A 122 25.73 9.96 -23.53
N ASN A 123 24.56 10.11 -22.90
CA ASN A 123 23.28 9.89 -23.57
C ASN A 123 22.81 11.12 -24.37
N LEU A 124 23.21 12.32 -23.94
CA LEU A 124 22.94 13.56 -24.66
C LEU A 124 23.72 13.58 -25.99
N SER A 125 25.03 13.35 -25.94
CA SER A 125 25.92 13.35 -27.12
C SER A 125 25.52 12.29 -28.17
N ARG A 126 24.94 11.15 -27.77
CA ARG A 126 24.44 10.12 -28.70
C ARG A 126 23.12 10.53 -29.41
N SER A 127 22.27 11.32 -28.76
CA SER A 127 20.99 11.79 -29.32
C SER A 127 21.15 12.95 -30.30
N TRP A 128 22.10 13.88 -30.03
CA TRP A 128 22.43 14.96 -30.96
C TRP A 128 23.11 14.47 -32.24
N ASN A 129 23.95 13.43 -32.15
CA ASN A 129 24.66 12.89 -33.32
C ASN A 129 23.73 12.16 -34.31
N LYS A 130 22.56 11.67 -33.85
CA LYS A 130 21.59 10.98 -34.70
C LYS A 130 20.68 11.93 -35.49
N LYS A 131 20.59 13.20 -35.10
CA LYS A 131 19.84 14.25 -35.82
C LYS A 131 20.67 15.00 -36.88
N GLY A 132 21.97 14.74 -36.98
CA GLY A 132 22.88 15.40 -37.93
C GLY A 132 23.31 14.54 -39.14
N SER A 133 22.68 13.38 -39.38
CA SER A 133 22.99 12.50 -40.53
C SER A 133 21.77 12.17 -41.38
N GLY A 134 20.91 13.17 -41.59
CA GLY A 134 19.86 13.16 -42.63
C GLY A 134 20.20 14.20 -43.68
#